data_AF-A0A0R3SNA6-F1
#
_entry.id   AF-A0A0R3SNA6-F1
#
_cell.length_a   1.000
_cell.length_b   1.000
_cell.length_c   1.000
_cell.angle_alpha   90.00
_cell.angle_beta   90.00
_cell.angle_gamma   90.00
#
_symmetry.space_group_name_H-M   'P 1'
#
loop_
_entity.id
_entity.type
_entity.pdbx_description
1 polymer ?
#
loop_
_entity_poly.entity_id
_entity_poly.type
_entity_poly.pdbx_seq_one_letter_code
_entity_poly.pdbx_strand_id
1 'polypeptide(L)'
;MVAILFSYLLKNGLPPQKKFIIWRHLTEIVAIVAYLMMVFLPPNIAQYAVLLFTMTFLSWAHIQRLFAVDDARQQSVDITAPLMIQTQKLSSIAFNFYDGTVLSSGKELLKESHKAHAIRKRPKLLPFFGYLMCFQNSMVGPFLFFSDYLYFIEGREENQVSNPAEREYVIKHKDEIRNPKGVLKTQIIAFVFHFLLAFYASGRYEPTYLISDEFQRLGIFRKYFWLTFYGFYLRQKFYCAWTIKRKR
;
A
#
# COMPACT_ATOMS: atom_id res chain seq x y z
N MET A 1 -0.77 -7.50 -25.87
CA MET A 1 -0.43 -8.88 -26.28
C MET A 1 -0.09 -9.78 -25.08
N VAL A 2 0.88 -9.41 -24.23
CA VAL A 2 1.27 -10.19 -23.03
C VAL A 2 0.10 -10.41 -22.06
N ALA A 3 -0.66 -9.37 -21.71
CA ALA A 3 -1.81 -9.49 -20.81
C ALA A 3 -2.91 -10.44 -21.35
N ILE A 4 -3.16 -10.45 -22.66
CA ILE A 4 -4.21 -11.26 -23.30
C ILE A 4 -3.80 -12.74 -23.35
N LEU A 5 -2.55 -13.01 -23.74
CA LEU A 5 -2.00 -14.38 -23.75
C LEU A 5 -1.98 -14.98 -22.33
N PHE A 6 -1.78 -14.13 -21.32
CA PHE A 6 -1.72 -14.52 -19.92
C PHE A 6 -3.11 -14.75 -19.30
N SER A 7 -4.11 -13.92 -19.65
CA SER A 7 -5.51 -14.18 -19.33
C SER A 7 -5.96 -15.54 -19.85
N TYR A 8 -5.53 -15.92 -21.06
CA TYR A 8 -5.86 -17.21 -21.66
C TYR A 8 -5.23 -18.39 -20.90
N LEU A 9 -3.96 -18.29 -20.49
CA LEU A 9 -3.27 -19.31 -19.69
C LEU A 9 -3.82 -19.47 -18.27
N LEU A 10 -4.27 -18.37 -17.64
CA LEU A 10 -4.88 -18.42 -16.30
C LEU A 10 -6.29 -19.02 -16.29
N LYS A 11 -7.01 -18.91 -17.40
CA LYS A 11 -8.36 -19.45 -17.58
C LYS A 11 -8.33 -20.97 -17.84
N ASN A 12 -7.30 -21.46 -18.53
CA ASN A 12 -7.22 -22.85 -18.99
C ASN A 12 -6.09 -23.63 -18.29
N GLY A 13 -6.42 -24.34 -17.21
CA GLY A 13 -5.71 -25.59 -16.84
C GLY A 13 -4.57 -25.56 -15.81
N LEU A 14 -4.26 -24.43 -15.16
CA LEU A 14 -3.20 -24.39 -14.13
C LEU A 14 -3.74 -24.58 -12.70
N PRO A 15 -3.10 -25.42 -11.86
CA PRO A 15 -3.45 -25.55 -10.46
C PRO A 15 -3.23 -24.22 -9.70
N PRO A 16 -4.00 -23.95 -8.63
CA PRO A 16 -4.05 -22.64 -7.95
C PRO A 16 -2.69 -22.15 -7.44
N GLN A 17 -1.83 -23.07 -6.98
CA GLN A 17 -0.45 -22.76 -6.56
C GLN A 17 0.39 -22.16 -7.71
N LYS A 18 0.27 -22.73 -8.92
CA LYS A 18 0.97 -22.21 -10.10
C LYS A 18 0.40 -20.86 -10.51
N LYS A 19 -0.92 -20.65 -10.41
CA LYS A 19 -1.53 -19.33 -10.67
C LYS A 19 -0.96 -18.26 -9.73
N PHE A 20 -0.85 -18.53 -8.42
CA PHE A 20 -0.28 -17.57 -7.46
C PHE A 20 1.18 -17.19 -7.79
N ILE A 21 2.03 -18.16 -8.10
CA ILE A 21 3.43 -17.93 -8.49
C ILE A 21 3.51 -17.05 -9.75
N ILE A 22 2.69 -17.39 -10.74
CA ILE A 22 2.59 -16.70 -12.02
C ILE A 22 2.15 -15.24 -11.83
N TRP A 23 1.14 -15.00 -11.00
CA TRP A 23 0.69 -13.65 -10.64
C TRP A 23 1.75 -12.85 -9.87
N ARG A 24 2.49 -13.48 -8.95
CA ARG A 24 3.61 -12.83 -8.26
C ARG A 24 4.65 -12.34 -9.26
N HIS A 25 5.06 -13.16 -10.21
CA HIS A 25 6.04 -12.78 -11.23
C HIS A 25 5.54 -11.64 -12.11
N LEU A 26 4.23 -11.55 -12.41
CA LEU A 26 3.69 -10.38 -13.12
C LEU A 26 3.89 -9.09 -12.34
N THR A 27 3.64 -9.09 -11.03
CA THR A 27 3.83 -7.87 -10.20
C THR A 27 5.29 -7.42 -10.17
N GLU A 28 6.23 -8.36 -10.21
CA GLU A 28 7.68 -8.08 -10.31
C GLU A 28 8.02 -7.45 -11.68
N ILE A 29 7.44 -7.99 -12.77
CA ILE A 29 7.62 -7.46 -14.13
C ILE A 29 7.09 -6.03 -14.24
N VAL A 30 5.93 -5.72 -13.65
CA VAL A 30 5.37 -4.35 -13.64
C VAL A 30 6.32 -3.37 -12.98
N ALA A 31 6.95 -3.74 -11.87
CA ALA A 31 7.95 -2.90 -11.22
C ALA A 31 9.20 -2.67 -12.08
N ILE A 32 9.68 -3.71 -12.77
CA ILE A 32 10.82 -3.61 -13.69
C ILE A 32 10.48 -2.66 -14.84
N VAL A 33 9.33 -2.84 -15.49
CA VAL A 33 8.90 -1.98 -16.60
C VAL A 33 8.76 -0.53 -16.15
N ALA A 34 8.13 -0.29 -14.99
CA ALA A 34 8.01 1.05 -14.42
C ALA A 34 9.39 1.69 -14.13
N TYR A 35 10.34 0.91 -13.63
CA TYR A 35 11.72 1.38 -13.43
C TYR A 35 12.40 1.74 -14.76
N LEU A 36 12.29 0.88 -15.77
CA LEU A 36 12.84 1.17 -17.11
C LEU A 36 12.23 2.44 -17.71
N MET A 37 10.92 2.64 -17.53
CA MET A 37 10.25 3.88 -17.96
C MET A 37 10.85 5.11 -17.28
N MET A 38 11.13 5.06 -15.96
CA MET A 38 11.79 6.15 -15.25
C MET A 38 13.24 6.40 -15.69
N VAL A 39 13.92 5.38 -16.22
CA VAL A 39 15.31 5.48 -16.70
C VAL A 39 15.39 6.07 -18.11
N PHE A 40 14.52 5.62 -19.02
CA PHE A 40 14.58 5.95 -20.44
C PHE A 40 13.74 7.16 -20.84
N LEU A 41 12.61 7.42 -20.18
CA LEU A 41 11.77 8.57 -20.51
C LEU A 41 12.26 9.83 -19.77
N PRO A 42 12.02 11.02 -20.33
CA PRO A 42 12.31 12.25 -19.63
C PRO A 42 11.36 12.40 -18.41
N PRO A 43 11.82 12.97 -17.28
CA PRO A 43 11.07 12.96 -16.01
C PRO A 43 9.65 13.54 -16.10
N ASN A 44 9.45 14.56 -16.95
CA ASN A 44 8.16 15.20 -17.18
C ASN A 44 7.11 14.24 -17.78
N ILE A 45 7.53 13.32 -18.64
CA ILE A 45 6.65 12.30 -19.26
C ILE A 45 6.61 11.04 -18.40
N ALA A 46 7.74 10.67 -17.79
CA ALA A 46 7.89 9.44 -17.00
C ALA A 46 6.84 9.31 -15.87
N GLN A 47 6.55 10.40 -15.14
CA GLN A 47 5.55 10.40 -14.06
C GLN A 47 4.16 9.97 -14.53
N TYR A 48 3.69 10.51 -15.65
CA TYR A 48 2.38 10.19 -16.21
C TYR A 48 2.39 8.82 -16.89
N ALA A 49 3.48 8.49 -17.59
CA ALA A 49 3.61 7.21 -18.26
C ALA A 49 3.59 6.04 -17.25
N VAL A 50 4.34 6.14 -16.15
CA VAL A 50 4.34 5.14 -15.07
C VAL A 50 2.97 5.03 -14.40
N LEU A 51 2.33 6.16 -14.11
CA LEU A 51 0.98 6.17 -13.53
C LEU A 51 -0.02 5.48 -14.45
N LEU A 52 -0.08 5.87 -15.72
CA LEU A 52 -1.01 5.28 -16.69
C LEU A 52 -0.75 3.78 -16.89
N PHE A 53 0.51 3.37 -16.99
CA PHE A 53 0.87 1.96 -17.12
C PHE A 53 0.41 1.14 -15.91
N THR A 54 0.76 1.57 -14.70
CA THR A 54 0.43 0.85 -13.46
C THR A 54 -1.07 0.86 -13.16
N MET A 55 -1.78 1.97 -13.41
CA MET A 55 -3.23 2.06 -13.29
C MET A 55 -3.96 1.19 -14.31
N THR A 56 -3.50 1.15 -15.57
CA THR A 56 -4.09 0.31 -16.61
C THR A 56 -3.93 -1.18 -16.26
N PHE A 57 -2.74 -1.57 -15.79
CA PHE A 57 -2.49 -2.94 -15.36
C PHE A 57 -3.35 -3.33 -14.14
N LEU A 58 -3.47 -2.43 -13.15
CA LEU A 58 -4.33 -2.63 -11.98
C LEU A 58 -5.81 -2.76 -12.40
N SER A 59 -6.28 -1.90 -13.30
CA SER A 59 -7.65 -1.92 -13.83
C SER A 59 -7.92 -3.24 -14.55
N TRP A 60 -7.00 -3.70 -15.38
CA TRP A 60 -7.09 -5.00 -16.04
C TRP A 60 -7.16 -6.14 -15.02
N ALA A 61 -6.34 -6.14 -13.97
CA ALA A 61 -6.39 -7.16 -12.92
C ALA A 61 -7.74 -7.18 -12.18
N HIS A 62 -8.32 -6.02 -11.88
CA HIS A 62 -9.67 -5.93 -11.30
C HIS A 62 -10.76 -6.47 -12.24
N ILE A 63 -10.67 -6.18 -13.54
CA ILE A 63 -11.58 -6.72 -14.55
C ILE A 63 -11.47 -8.24 -14.64
N GLN A 64 -10.25 -8.81 -14.63
CA GLN A 64 -10.06 -10.26 -14.62
C GLN A 64 -10.68 -10.92 -13.37
N ARG A 65 -10.54 -10.27 -12.20
CA ARG A 65 -11.17 -10.73 -10.96
C ARG A 65 -12.69 -10.69 -11.04
N LEU A 66 -13.27 -9.69 -11.71
CA LEU A 66 -14.72 -9.59 -11.93
C LEU A 66 -15.25 -10.69 -12.85
N PHE A 67 -14.48 -11.11 -13.86
CA PHE A 67 -14.87 -12.22 -14.74
C PHE A 67 -14.59 -13.62 -14.16
N ALA A 68 -13.95 -13.72 -13.00
CA ALA A 68 -13.62 -14.98 -12.32
C ALA A 68 -14.62 -15.35 -11.21
N VAL A 69 -15.82 -14.78 -11.23
CA VAL A 69 -16.86 -14.90 -10.18
C VAL A 69 -17.34 -16.33 -9.95
N ASP A 70 -17.27 -17.20 -10.96
CA ASP A 70 -17.78 -18.59 -10.87
C ASP A 70 -16.86 -19.54 -10.09
N ASP A 71 -15.63 -19.13 -9.75
CA ASP A 71 -14.64 -19.99 -9.10
C ASP A 71 -14.37 -19.49 -7.68
N ALA A 72 -15.16 -19.96 -6.71
CA ALA A 72 -15.08 -19.58 -5.28
C ALA A 72 -13.66 -19.72 -4.68
N ARG A 73 -12.79 -20.55 -5.29
CA ARG A 73 -11.39 -20.71 -4.89
C ARG A 73 -10.47 -19.62 -5.45
N GLN A 74 -10.79 -19.01 -6.60
CA GLN A 74 -10.04 -17.85 -7.14
C GLN A 74 -10.28 -16.57 -6.34
N GLN A 75 -11.41 -16.45 -5.64
CA GLN A 75 -11.68 -15.34 -4.71
C GLN A 75 -10.82 -15.38 -3.43
N SER A 76 -10.19 -16.51 -3.09
CA SER A 76 -9.53 -16.69 -1.80
C SER A 76 -8.20 -15.93 -1.64
N VAL A 77 -7.55 -15.54 -2.74
CA VAL A 77 -6.26 -14.81 -2.69
C VAL A 77 -6.39 -13.48 -3.42
N ASP A 78 -6.54 -12.40 -2.66
CA ASP A 78 -6.72 -11.05 -3.20
C ASP A 78 -5.38 -10.43 -3.63
N ILE A 79 -4.91 -10.80 -4.82
CA ILE A 79 -3.64 -10.31 -5.41
C ILE A 79 -3.74 -8.84 -5.83
N THR A 80 -4.95 -8.34 -6.04
CA THR A 80 -5.20 -6.94 -6.36
C THR A 80 -4.77 -6.01 -5.23
N ALA A 81 -4.86 -6.42 -3.97
CA ALA A 81 -4.46 -5.57 -2.85
C ALA A 81 -2.95 -5.22 -2.84
N PRO A 82 -2.01 -6.19 -2.93
CA PRO A 82 -0.58 -5.88 -3.12
C PRO A 82 -0.31 -5.05 -4.37
N LEU A 83 -1.04 -5.31 -5.47
CA LEU A 83 -0.89 -4.58 -6.71
C LEU A 83 -1.33 -3.10 -6.58
N MET A 84 -2.41 -2.83 -5.85
CA MET A 84 -2.85 -1.46 -5.54
C MET A 84 -1.75 -0.67 -4.82
N ILE A 85 -1.14 -1.27 -3.80
CA ILE A 85 -0.05 -0.64 -3.03
C ILE A 85 1.17 -0.43 -3.93
N GLN A 86 1.50 -1.40 -4.78
CA GLN A 86 2.60 -1.28 -5.72
C GLN A 86 2.38 -0.13 -6.73
N THR A 87 1.17 0.01 -7.27
CA THR A 87 0.78 1.13 -8.14
C THR A 87 0.96 2.47 -7.44
N GLN A 88 0.51 2.61 -6.19
CA GLN A 88 0.71 3.82 -5.39
C GLN A 88 2.21 4.13 -5.21
N LYS A 89 3.00 3.13 -4.84
CA LYS A 89 4.45 3.27 -4.61
C LYS A 89 5.20 3.68 -5.88
N LEU A 90 4.97 3.00 -7.00
CA LEU A 90 5.63 3.26 -8.27
C LEU A 90 5.27 4.64 -8.83
N SER A 91 3.98 4.99 -8.78
CA SER A 91 3.51 6.31 -9.21
C SER A 91 4.12 7.42 -8.36
N SER A 92 4.09 7.26 -7.03
CA SER A 92 4.67 8.25 -6.11
C SER A 92 6.17 8.42 -6.33
N ILE A 93 6.94 7.36 -6.56
CA ILE A 93 8.38 7.48 -6.89
C ILE A 93 8.56 8.32 -8.16
N ALA A 94 7.76 8.07 -9.19
CA ALA A 94 7.89 8.77 -10.47
C ALA A 94 7.58 10.27 -10.35
N PHE A 95 6.52 10.64 -9.62
CA PHE A 95 6.19 12.04 -9.31
C PHE A 95 7.25 12.70 -8.42
N ASN A 96 7.66 12.04 -7.34
CA ASN A 96 8.70 12.56 -6.45
C ASN A 96 10.04 12.74 -7.17
N PHE A 97 10.36 11.88 -8.14
CA PHE A 97 11.54 12.01 -8.98
C PHE A 97 11.45 13.24 -9.90
N TYR A 98 10.28 13.46 -10.53
CA TYR A 98 10.02 14.68 -11.29
C TYR A 98 10.19 15.94 -10.41
N ASP A 99 9.58 15.96 -9.22
CA ASP A 99 9.70 17.08 -8.27
C ASP A 99 11.17 17.36 -7.90
N GLY A 100 11.99 16.31 -7.72
CA GLY A 100 13.43 16.45 -7.50
C GLY A 100 14.19 17.05 -8.69
N THR A 101 13.78 16.76 -9.92
CA THR A 101 14.36 17.37 -11.13
C THR A 101 13.97 18.84 -11.30
N VAL A 102 12.74 19.20 -10.92
CA VAL A 102 12.25 20.60 -10.93
C VAL A 102 13.06 21.44 -9.94
N LEU A 103 13.24 20.95 -8.70
CA LEU A 103 14.07 21.61 -7.69
C LEU A 103 15.53 21.76 -8.14
N SER A 104 16.08 20.73 -8.81
CA SER A 104 17.47 20.77 -9.31
C SER A 104 17.65 21.77 -10.47
N SER A 105 16.56 22.15 -11.14
CA SER A 105 16.55 23.17 -12.19
C SER A 105 16.34 24.58 -11.65
N GLY A 106 16.34 24.77 -10.32
CA GLY A 106 16.16 26.07 -9.66
C GLY A 106 14.73 26.58 -9.62
N LYS A 107 13.74 25.76 -10.01
CA LYS A 107 12.32 26.10 -9.90
C LYS A 107 11.81 25.72 -8.50
N GLU A 108 10.95 26.56 -7.95
CA GLU A 108 10.31 26.29 -6.67
C GLU A 108 9.07 25.41 -6.84
N LEU A 109 8.86 24.48 -5.91
CA LEU A 109 7.63 23.69 -5.82
C LEU A 109 6.61 24.43 -4.94
N LEU A 110 5.33 24.37 -5.32
CA LEU A 110 4.27 25.09 -4.61
C LEU A 110 3.92 24.49 -3.24
N LYS A 111 4.17 23.19 -3.02
CA LYS A 111 3.79 22.47 -1.81
C LYS A 111 5.00 21.99 -1.03
N GLU A 112 5.03 22.28 0.27
CA GLU A 112 6.10 21.82 1.18
C GLU A 112 6.19 20.30 1.25
N SER A 113 5.08 19.58 1.18
CA SER A 113 5.09 18.11 1.14
C SER A 113 5.80 17.55 -0.09
N HIS A 114 5.69 18.21 -1.24
CA HIS A 114 6.40 17.80 -2.46
C HIS A 114 7.90 18.07 -2.30
N LYS A 115 8.27 19.20 -1.69
CA LYS A 115 9.68 19.51 -1.36
C LYS A 115 10.28 18.47 -0.42
N ALA A 116 9.55 18.07 0.62
CA ALA A 116 10.01 17.10 1.62
C ALA A 116 10.29 15.71 1.05
N HIS A 117 9.46 15.25 0.10
CA HIS A 117 9.59 13.91 -0.49
C HIS A 117 10.26 13.89 -1.87
N ALA A 118 10.80 15.01 -2.34
CA ALA A 118 11.44 15.13 -3.64
C ALA A 118 12.72 14.27 -3.76
N ILE A 119 12.81 13.50 -4.83
CA ILE A 119 13.92 12.57 -5.11
C ILE A 119 14.83 13.20 -6.17
N ARG A 120 15.94 13.81 -5.76
CA ARG A 120 16.86 14.50 -6.68
C ARG A 120 17.72 13.55 -7.53
N LYS A 121 17.99 12.34 -7.04
CA LYS A 121 18.83 11.35 -7.71
C LYS A 121 17.98 10.14 -8.07
N ARG A 122 18.22 9.55 -9.23
CA ARG A 122 17.53 8.32 -9.65
C ARG A 122 17.66 7.23 -8.58
N PRO A 123 16.57 6.54 -8.21
CA PRO A 123 16.62 5.43 -7.26
C PRO A 123 17.60 4.34 -7.71
N LYS A 124 18.50 3.92 -6.82
CA LYS A 124 19.33 2.73 -7.07
C LYS A 124 18.45 1.48 -7.05
N LEU A 125 18.80 0.47 -7.86
CA LEU A 125 18.03 -0.78 -7.98
C LEU A 125 17.78 -1.47 -6.63
N LEU A 126 18.82 -1.59 -5.78
CA LEU A 126 18.71 -2.31 -4.51
C LEU A 126 17.72 -1.64 -3.52
N PRO A 127 17.85 -0.34 -3.17
CA PRO A 127 16.84 0.36 -2.39
C PRO A 127 15.45 0.36 -3.02
N PHE A 128 15.36 0.47 -4.35
CA PHE A 128 14.08 0.46 -5.07
C PHE A 128 13.32 -0.86 -4.88
N PHE A 129 13.97 -2.01 -5.14
CA PHE A 129 13.33 -3.31 -4.92
C PHE A 129 13.11 -3.60 -3.44
N GLY A 130 14.02 -3.17 -2.56
CA GLY A 130 13.84 -3.28 -1.10
C GLY A 130 12.58 -2.54 -0.61
N TYR A 131 12.32 -1.34 -1.13
CA TYR A 131 11.12 -0.58 -0.82
C TYR A 131 9.83 -1.24 -1.32
N LEU A 132 9.84 -1.78 -2.54
CA LEU A 132 8.68 -2.48 -3.11
C LEU A 132 8.38 -3.79 -2.38
N MET A 133 9.42 -4.57 -2.08
CA MET A 133 9.34 -5.89 -1.45
C MET A 133 9.29 -5.85 0.08
N CYS A 134 9.33 -4.66 0.69
CA CYS A 134 9.19 -4.52 2.13
C CYS A 134 7.84 -5.08 2.58
N PHE A 135 7.86 -6.27 3.21
CA PHE A 135 6.70 -7.04 3.65
C PHE A 135 5.76 -6.23 4.56
N GLN A 136 6.29 -5.23 5.26
CA GLN A 136 5.49 -4.39 6.15
C GLN A 136 4.61 -3.39 5.39
N ASN A 137 5.01 -2.99 4.19
CA ASN A 137 4.32 -1.98 3.38
C ASN A 137 3.79 -2.56 2.06
N SER A 138 3.79 -3.89 1.88
CA SER A 138 3.34 -4.53 0.63
C SER A 138 1.94 -5.15 0.76
N MET A 139 1.56 -5.64 1.95
CA MET A 139 0.29 -6.37 2.14
C MET A 139 -0.75 -5.62 2.98
N VAL A 140 -0.36 -5.07 4.13
CA VAL A 140 -1.28 -4.37 5.04
C VAL A 140 -0.45 -3.36 5.85
N GLY A 141 -0.20 -2.19 5.27
CA GLY A 141 0.59 -1.15 5.93
C GLY A 141 0.25 0.22 5.40
N PRO A 142 0.52 1.28 6.17
CA PRO A 142 0.32 2.63 5.69
C PRO A 142 1.26 2.88 4.51
N PHE A 143 0.77 3.68 3.57
CA PHE A 143 1.61 4.19 2.50
C PHE A 143 2.76 5.01 3.12
N LEU A 144 3.98 4.72 2.68
CA LEU A 144 5.22 5.37 3.12
C LEU A 144 5.92 5.88 1.87
N PHE A 145 6.45 7.10 1.86
CA PHE A 145 7.18 7.60 0.70
C PHE A 145 8.56 6.93 0.57
N PHE A 146 9.08 6.90 -0.66
CA PHE A 146 10.39 6.32 -0.93
C PHE A 146 11.54 7.11 -0.26
N SER A 147 11.40 8.44 -0.14
CA SER A 147 12.39 9.27 0.55
C SER A 147 12.51 8.88 2.03
N ASP A 148 11.38 8.67 2.70
CA ASP A 148 11.30 8.26 4.10
C ASP A 148 11.92 6.87 4.30
N TYR A 149 11.61 5.94 3.39
CA TYR A 149 12.25 4.64 3.38
C TYR A 149 13.78 4.75 3.24
N LEU A 150 14.26 5.63 2.36
CA LEU A 150 15.70 5.83 2.14
C LEU A 150 16.39 6.41 3.39
N TYR A 151 15.78 7.41 4.02
CA TYR A 151 16.27 7.97 5.29
C TYR A 151 16.30 6.93 6.40
N PHE A 152 15.29 6.07 6.48
CA PHE A 152 15.24 4.99 7.47
C PHE A 152 16.38 3.97 7.28
N ILE A 153 16.60 3.47 6.06
CA ILE A 153 17.66 2.46 5.81
C ILE A 153 19.08 3.03 5.94
N GLU A 154 19.26 4.32 5.68
CA GLU A 154 20.56 5.00 5.82
C GLU A 154 20.78 5.56 7.23
N GLY A 155 19.77 5.50 8.11
CA GLY A 155 19.83 6.07 9.45
C GLY A 155 19.93 7.59 9.45
N ARG A 156 19.29 8.26 8.50
CA ARG A 156 19.29 9.70 8.24
C ARG A 156 17.94 10.36 8.58
N GLU A 157 17.29 9.85 9.62
CA GLU A 157 15.94 10.20 10.08
C GLU A 157 15.82 11.70 10.40
N GLU A 158 16.92 12.35 10.82
CA GLU A 158 16.96 13.78 11.09
C GLU A 158 16.67 14.65 9.86
N ASN A 159 16.78 14.11 8.65
CA ASN A 159 16.50 14.84 7.40
C ASN A 159 15.03 14.73 6.96
N GLN A 160 14.20 13.98 7.69
CA GLN A 160 12.74 13.96 7.47
C GLN A 160 12.06 15.21 8.00
N VAL A 161 12.71 15.91 8.92
CA VAL A 161 12.13 17.06 9.63
C VAL A 161 12.75 18.35 9.13
N SER A 162 11.90 19.25 8.63
CA SER A 162 12.35 20.57 8.13
C SER A 162 12.64 21.56 9.27
N ASN A 163 12.02 21.38 10.44
CA ASN A 163 12.17 22.28 11.58
C ASN A 163 13.53 22.05 12.29
N PRO A 164 14.39 23.07 12.40
CA PRO A 164 15.71 22.94 13.04
C PRO A 164 15.67 22.44 14.49
N ALA A 165 14.68 22.90 15.27
CA ALA A 165 14.57 22.52 16.68
C ALA A 165 14.17 21.04 16.85
N GLU A 166 13.26 20.56 16.01
CA GLU A 166 12.88 19.15 16.00
C GLU A 166 14.01 18.26 15.46
N ARG A 167 14.76 18.76 14.47
CA ARG A 167 15.94 18.06 13.94
C ARG A 167 17.00 17.84 15.03
N GLU A 168 17.30 18.87 15.81
CA GLU A 168 18.23 18.77 16.94
C GLU A 168 17.71 17.77 18.00
N TYR A 169 16.41 17.80 18.29
CA TYR A 169 15.77 16.82 19.17
C TYR A 169 15.94 15.38 18.67
N VAL A 170 15.71 15.13 17.37
CA VAL A 170 15.87 13.80 16.75
C VAL A 170 17.31 13.32 16.81
N ILE A 171 18.28 14.21 16.58
CA ILE A 171 19.71 13.89 16.69
C ILE A 171 20.06 13.51 18.13
N LYS A 172 19.61 14.30 19.11
CA LYS A 172 19.94 14.12 20.53
C LYS A 172 19.32 12.86 21.13
N HIS A 173 18.12 12.49 20.71
CA HIS A 173 17.38 11.34 21.26
C HIS A 173 17.35 10.15 20.29
N LYS A 174 18.28 10.05 19.35
CA LYS A 174 18.28 9.04 18.28
C LYS A 174 18.20 7.61 18.81
N ASP A 175 18.95 7.29 19.86
CA ASP A 175 18.97 5.95 20.46
C ASP A 175 17.65 5.61 21.18
N GLU A 176 17.03 6.60 21.82
CA GLU A 176 15.71 6.45 22.42
C GLU A 176 14.61 6.33 21.36
N ILE A 177 14.75 7.05 20.24
CA ILE A 177 13.83 6.99 19.11
C ILE A 177 13.85 5.60 18.47
N ARG A 178 15.05 5.02 18.32
CA ARG A 178 15.27 3.68 17.76
C ARG A 178 14.97 2.54 18.75
N ASN A 179 14.76 2.85 20.03
CA ASN A 179 14.44 1.85 21.04
C ASN A 179 13.04 1.23 20.79
N PRO A 180 12.95 -0.09 20.54
CA PRO A 180 11.69 -0.73 20.20
C PRO A 180 10.73 -0.87 21.38
N LYS A 181 11.20 -0.76 22.64
CA LYS A 181 10.42 -1.13 23.83
C LYS A 181 9.15 -0.30 24.02
N GLY A 182 9.24 1.02 23.82
CA GLY A 182 8.08 1.92 23.96
C GLY A 182 7.03 1.71 22.87
N VAL A 183 7.49 1.48 21.64
CA VAL A 183 6.62 1.20 20.49
C VAL A 183 5.94 -0.15 20.65
N LEU A 184 6.69 -1.19 21.05
CA LEU A 184 6.17 -2.53 21.25
C LEU A 184 5.06 -2.56 22.31
N LYS A 185 5.25 -1.86 23.44
CA LYS A 185 4.21 -1.74 24.48
C LYS A 185 2.92 -1.14 23.91
N THR A 186 3.04 -0.04 23.18
CA THR A 186 1.89 0.64 22.56
C THR A 186 1.21 -0.24 21.52
N GLN A 187 2.00 -0.95 20.70
CA GLN A 187 1.50 -1.88 19.68
C GLN A 187 0.75 -3.05 20.31
N ILE A 188 1.27 -3.65 21.38
CA ILE A 188 0.61 -4.76 22.08
C ILE A 188 -0.72 -4.31 22.66
N ILE A 189 -0.77 -3.14 23.32
CA ILE A 189 -2.01 -2.61 23.90
C ILE A 189 -3.05 -2.37 22.79
N ALA A 190 -2.65 -1.70 21.70
CA ALA A 190 -3.54 -1.42 20.59
C ALA A 190 -4.00 -2.71 19.88
N PHE A 191 -3.10 -3.69 19.71
CA PHE A 191 -3.41 -4.99 19.14
C PHE A 191 -4.45 -5.72 19.98
N VAL A 192 -4.24 -5.83 21.30
CA VAL A 192 -5.18 -6.49 22.21
C VAL A 192 -6.54 -5.79 22.17
N PHE A 193 -6.58 -4.45 22.19
CA PHE A 193 -7.82 -3.68 22.10
C PHE A 193 -8.60 -3.99 20.81
N HIS A 194 -7.95 -3.89 19.65
CA HIS A 194 -8.61 -4.17 18.37
C HIS A 194 -8.96 -5.66 18.19
N PHE A 195 -8.13 -6.57 18.72
CA PHE A 195 -8.38 -8.00 18.70
C PHE A 195 -9.63 -8.35 19.52
N LEU A 196 -9.77 -7.83 20.74
CA LEU A 196 -10.94 -8.07 21.58
C LEU A 196 -12.22 -7.52 20.93
N LEU A 197 -12.16 -6.32 20.33
CA LEU A 197 -13.28 -5.76 19.57
C LEU A 197 -13.64 -6.61 18.34
N ALA A 198 -12.63 -7.07 17.59
CA ALA A 198 -12.85 -7.92 16.42
C ALA A 198 -13.42 -9.29 16.81
N PHE A 199 -12.97 -9.86 17.92
CA PHE A 199 -13.48 -11.11 18.47
C PHE A 199 -14.93 -10.95 18.94
N TYR A 200 -15.21 -9.91 19.73
CA TYR A 200 -16.57 -9.55 20.16
C TYR A 200 -17.52 -9.37 18.97
N ALA A 201 -17.04 -8.70 17.92
CA ALA A 201 -17.81 -8.48 16.71
C ALA A 201 -18.09 -9.77 15.93
N SER A 202 -17.08 -10.64 15.81
CA SER A 202 -17.18 -11.86 15.01
C SER A 202 -18.27 -12.82 15.50
N GLY A 203 -18.58 -12.81 16.79
CA GLY A 203 -19.65 -13.63 17.36
C GLY A 203 -21.06 -13.01 17.32
N ARG A 204 -21.20 -11.74 16.93
CA ARG A 204 -22.50 -11.00 16.99
C ARG A 204 -22.94 -10.37 15.68
N TYR A 205 -22.01 -10.13 14.77
CA TYR A 205 -22.24 -9.39 13.54
C TYR A 205 -21.90 -10.29 12.36
N GLU A 206 -22.81 -11.20 12.02
CA GLU A 206 -22.65 -12.08 10.86
C GLU A 206 -23.07 -11.35 9.57
N PRO A 207 -22.29 -11.45 8.46
CA PRO A 207 -22.63 -10.78 7.20
C PRO A 207 -23.98 -11.20 6.61
N THR A 208 -24.43 -12.43 6.89
CA THR A 208 -25.70 -13.00 6.42
C THR A 208 -26.91 -12.23 6.95
N TYR A 209 -26.80 -11.60 8.12
CA TYR A 209 -27.87 -10.79 8.70
C TYR A 209 -28.23 -9.58 7.82
N LEU A 210 -27.25 -8.96 7.15
CA LEU A 210 -27.50 -7.79 6.28
C LEU A 210 -28.32 -8.11 5.02
N ILE A 211 -28.34 -9.39 4.63
CA ILE A 211 -29.07 -9.89 3.45
C ILE A 211 -30.43 -10.47 3.89
N SER A 212 -30.63 -10.71 5.18
CA SER A 212 -31.87 -11.29 5.72
C SER A 212 -33.10 -10.40 5.50
N ASP A 213 -34.25 -11.03 5.33
CA ASP A 213 -35.54 -10.35 5.23
C ASP A 213 -35.86 -9.51 6.48
N GLU A 214 -35.36 -9.93 7.65
CA GLU A 214 -35.52 -9.21 8.91
C GLU A 214 -34.83 -7.84 8.85
N PHE A 215 -33.59 -7.79 8.35
CA PHE A 215 -32.87 -6.53 8.16
C PHE A 215 -33.54 -5.65 7.11
N GLN A 216 -34.06 -6.26 6.02
CA GLN A 216 -34.77 -5.52 4.98
C GLN A 216 -36.06 -4.85 5.47
N ARG A 217 -36.73 -5.45 6.46
CA ARG A 217 -37.95 -4.90 7.09
C ARG A 217 -37.68 -3.75 8.07
N LEU A 218 -36.43 -3.52 8.48
CA LEU A 218 -36.09 -2.42 9.38
C LEU A 218 -36.30 -1.04 8.72
N GLY A 219 -36.74 -0.06 9.51
CA GLY A 219 -36.81 1.33 9.08
C GLY A 219 -35.43 1.90 8.74
N ILE A 220 -35.39 2.91 7.86
CA ILE A 220 -34.16 3.47 7.30
C ILE A 220 -33.14 3.93 8.36
N PHE A 221 -33.62 4.55 9.45
CA PHE A 221 -32.76 5.00 10.55
C PHE A 221 -32.07 3.84 11.29
N ARG A 222 -32.80 2.74 11.51
CA ARG A 222 -32.26 1.54 12.16
C ARG A 222 -31.23 0.86 11.26
N LYS A 223 -31.49 0.81 9.95
CA LYS A 223 -30.52 0.31 8.94
C LYS A 223 -29.24 1.14 8.96
N TYR A 224 -29.34 2.47 8.94
CA TYR A 224 -28.16 3.34 8.96
C TYR A 224 -27.31 3.14 10.22
N PHE A 225 -27.95 3.09 11.39
CA PHE A 225 -27.27 2.82 12.65
C PHE A 225 -26.56 1.46 12.60
N TRP A 226 -27.28 0.39 12.23
CA TRP A 226 -26.71 -0.95 12.14
C TRP A 226 -25.53 -1.02 11.17
N LEU A 227 -25.63 -0.46 9.97
CA LEU A 227 -24.54 -0.43 8.99
C LEU A 227 -23.32 0.35 9.50
N THR A 228 -23.54 1.43 10.24
CA THR A 228 -22.46 2.23 10.81
C THR A 228 -21.68 1.44 11.86
N PHE A 229 -22.38 0.78 12.80
CA PHE A 229 -21.74 -0.07 13.81
C PHE A 229 -21.07 -1.29 13.17
N TYR A 230 -21.77 -1.95 12.24
CA TYR A 230 -21.22 -3.09 11.50
C TYR A 230 -19.93 -2.71 10.75
N GLY A 231 -19.93 -1.58 10.03
CA GLY A 231 -18.74 -1.06 9.36
C GLY A 231 -17.62 -0.66 10.33
N PHE A 232 -17.96 -0.13 11.50
CA PHE A 232 -16.97 0.10 12.57
C PHE A 232 -16.32 -1.20 13.05
N TYR A 233 -17.10 -2.26 13.26
CA TYR A 233 -16.61 -3.54 13.73
C TYR A 233 -15.81 -4.32 12.68
N LEU A 234 -16.23 -4.29 11.41
CA LEU A 234 -15.46 -4.89 10.31
C LEU A 234 -14.07 -4.26 10.18
N ARG A 235 -13.96 -2.95 10.41
CA ARG A 235 -12.67 -2.23 10.37
C ARG A 235 -11.69 -2.69 11.45
N GLN A 236 -12.16 -3.23 12.57
CA GLN A 236 -11.29 -3.67 13.68
C GLN A 236 -10.33 -4.79 13.26
N LYS A 237 -10.75 -5.68 12.35
CA LYS A 237 -9.87 -6.71 11.79
C LYS A 237 -8.67 -6.10 11.06
N PHE A 238 -8.91 -5.03 10.29
CA PHE A 238 -7.86 -4.29 9.58
C PHE A 238 -6.99 -3.49 10.53
N TYR A 239 -7.56 -2.85 11.55
CA TYR A 239 -6.79 -2.12 12.57
C TYR A 239 -5.91 -3.06 13.39
N CYS A 240 -6.39 -4.25 13.75
CA CYS A 240 -5.60 -5.29 14.38
C CYS A 240 -4.36 -5.64 13.53
N ALA A 241 -4.55 -5.93 12.24
CA ALA A 241 -3.44 -6.18 11.32
C ALA A 241 -2.48 -4.97 11.17
N TRP A 242 -3.02 -3.75 11.18
CA TRP A 242 -2.24 -2.52 11.06
C TRP A 242 -1.39 -2.23 12.31
N THR A 243 -1.88 -2.55 13.52
CA THR A 243 -1.11 -2.35 14.76
C THR A 243 0.19 -3.14 14.81
N ILE A 244 0.21 -4.35 14.26
CA ILE A 244 1.42 -5.20 14.16
C ILE A 244 2.50 -4.54 13.26
N LYS A 245 2.07 -3.69 12.32
CA LYS A 245 2.89 -3.20 11.21
C LYS A 245 3.38 -1.77 11.42
N ARG A 246 2.86 -1.05 12.42
CA ARG A 246 3.23 0.34 12.70
C ARG A 246 4.71 0.44 13.09
N LYS A 247 5.59 0.62 12.11
CA LYS A 247 6.90 1.19 12.36
C LYS A 247 6.75 2.66 12.70
N ARG A 248 7.63 3.15 13.59
CA ARG A 248 7.82 4.60 13.78
C ARG A 248 8.24 5.22 12.45
#